data_AF-A0A2J8XS05-F1
#
_entry.id   AF-A0A2J8XS05-F1
#
_cell.length_a   1.000
_cell.length_b   1.000
_cell.length_c   1.000
_cell.angle_alpha   90.00
_cell.angle_beta   90.00
_cell.angle_gamma   90.00
#
_symmetry.space_group_name_H-M   'P 1'
#
loop_
_entity.id
_entity.type
_entity.pdbx_description
1 polymer ?
#
loop_
_entity_poly.entity_id
_entity_poly.type
_entity_poly.pdbx_seq_one_letter_code
_entity_poly.pdbx_strand_id
1 'polypeptide(L)'
;MRTLFNLLWLALACSPVHATLSKSDAKKAASKTLLEKSQFSDKPVQERGLVVTDLKAESVVLEHRSYCSAKARDRHFAGDVLGYVTPWNSHGYDVTKVFGSKFTQISPVWLQLKRRGREMFEVTGLHDVDQG
;
A
#
# COMPACT_ATOMS: atom_id res chain seq x y z
N MET A 1 -23.72 39.20 -52.73
CA MET A 1 -23.31 37.88 -53.24
C MET A 1 -22.03 37.34 -52.60
N ARG A 2 -20.94 38.11 -52.53
CA ARG A 2 -19.64 37.65 -52.00
C ARG A 2 -19.60 37.38 -50.49
N THR A 3 -20.34 38.15 -49.70
CA THR A 3 -20.42 38.01 -48.23
C THR A 3 -21.24 36.80 -47.78
N LEU A 4 -22.30 36.46 -48.52
CA LEU A 4 -23.11 35.27 -48.28
C LEU A 4 -22.32 33.98 -48.54
N PHE A 5 -21.46 33.97 -49.56
CA PHE A 5 -20.60 32.83 -49.86
C PHE A 5 -19.55 32.58 -48.78
N ASN A 6 -19.00 33.64 -48.19
CA ASN A 6 -18.03 33.53 -47.09
C ASN A 6 -18.68 33.04 -45.78
N LEU A 7 -19.92 33.46 -45.51
CA LEU A 7 -20.69 32.95 -44.36
C LEU A 7 -21.07 31.47 -44.53
N LEU A 8 -21.39 31.05 -45.76
CA LEU A 8 -21.68 29.65 -46.07
C LEU A 8 -20.43 28.76 -45.94
N TRP A 9 -19.26 29.27 -46.32
CA TRP A 9 -17.97 28.59 -46.15
C TRP A 9 -17.57 28.43 -44.68
N LEU A 10 -17.81 29.46 -43.85
CA LEU A 10 -17.56 29.38 -42.40
C LEU A 10 -18.46 28.34 -41.73
N ALA A 11 -19.72 28.24 -42.17
CA ALA A 11 -20.68 27.25 -41.66
C ALA A 11 -20.31 25.81 -42.07
N LEU A 12 -19.77 25.60 -43.27
CA LEU A 12 -19.32 24.27 -43.72
C LEU A 12 -18.04 23.79 -43.01
N ALA A 13 -17.14 24.70 -42.65
CA ALA A 13 -15.91 24.38 -41.91
C ALA A 13 -16.18 23.95 -40.46
N CYS A 14 -17.31 24.35 -39.88
CA CYS A 14 -17.80 23.92 -38.57
C CYS A 14 -18.67 22.67 -38.68
N SER A 15 -18.14 21.59 -39.24
CA SER A 15 -18.80 20.29 -39.14
C SER A 15 -18.68 19.77 -37.70
N PRO A 16 -19.80 19.47 -36.99
CA PRO A 16 -19.73 18.94 -35.63
C PRO A 16 -19.14 17.53 -35.67
N VAL A 17 -17.87 17.41 -35.29
CA VAL A 17 -17.26 16.11 -34.99
C VAL A 17 -18.10 15.49 -33.88
N HIS A 18 -18.82 14.42 -34.22
CA HIS A 18 -19.49 13.58 -33.23
C HIS A 18 -18.40 12.83 -32.47
N ALA A 19 -17.81 13.49 -31.46
CA ALA A 19 -17.08 12.80 -30.42
C ALA A 19 -18.08 11.86 -29.73
N THR A 20 -17.93 10.55 -29.91
CA THR A 20 -18.72 9.56 -29.21
C THR A 20 -18.28 9.54 -27.75
N LEU A 21 -18.72 10.55 -26.99
CA LEU A 21 -18.66 10.50 -25.54
C LEU A 21 -19.66 9.42 -25.14
N SER A 22 -19.16 8.19 -25.04
CA SER A 22 -19.92 7.06 -24.51
C SER A 22 -20.59 7.53 -23.23
N LYS A 23 -21.88 7.25 -23.07
CA LYS A 23 -22.53 7.46 -21.77
C LYS A 23 -21.71 6.64 -20.77
N SER A 24 -20.90 7.31 -19.96
CA SER A 24 -20.44 6.74 -18.72
C SER A 24 -21.71 6.40 -17.97
N ASP A 25 -22.10 5.13 -17.98
CA ASP A 25 -23.16 4.65 -17.12
C ASP A 25 -22.73 5.04 -15.71
N ALA A 26 -23.31 6.13 -15.21
CA ALA A 26 -23.30 6.47 -13.81
C ALA A 26 -24.22 5.49 -13.07
N LYS A 27 -24.10 4.19 -13.34
CA LYS A 27 -24.17 3.22 -12.26
C LYS A 27 -22.98 3.55 -11.39
N LYS A 28 -23.21 4.47 -10.46
CA LYS A 28 -22.56 4.49 -9.16
C LYS A 28 -22.71 3.07 -8.65
N ALA A 29 -21.77 2.20 -9.01
CA ALA A 29 -21.60 0.91 -8.39
C ALA A 29 -21.49 1.29 -6.92
N ALA A 30 -22.54 1.02 -6.15
CA ALA A 30 -22.48 1.15 -4.72
C ALA A 30 -21.25 0.33 -4.34
N SER A 31 -20.17 1.03 -3.96
CA SER A 31 -18.94 0.38 -3.55
C SER A 31 -19.36 -0.57 -2.44
N LYS A 32 -19.36 -1.87 -2.73
CA LYS A 32 -19.76 -2.88 -1.77
C LYS A 32 -18.65 -2.86 -0.73
N THR A 33 -18.84 -2.07 0.32
CA THR A 33 -17.89 -2.00 1.43
C THR A 33 -17.75 -3.41 1.97
N LEU A 34 -16.56 -3.97 1.76
CA LEU A 34 -16.25 -5.31 2.23
C LEU A 34 -16.19 -5.30 3.76
N LEU A 35 -16.67 -6.37 4.37
CA LEU A 35 -16.64 -6.52 5.82
C LEU A 35 -15.19 -6.75 6.26
N GLU A 36 -14.84 -6.23 7.43
CA GLU A 36 -13.52 -6.33 8.02
C GLU A 36 -13.65 -6.69 9.52
N LYS A 37 -12.86 -7.66 9.99
CA LYS A 37 -12.79 -7.99 11.41
C LYS A 37 -11.78 -7.09 12.13
N SER A 38 -12.18 -6.54 13.26
CA SER A 38 -11.30 -5.77 14.15
C SER A 38 -10.76 -6.58 15.33
N GLN A 39 -11.40 -7.70 15.67
CA GLN A 39 -11.01 -8.54 16.80
C GLN A 39 -9.85 -9.47 16.45
N PHE A 40 -9.03 -9.79 17.45
CA PHE A 40 -7.99 -10.81 17.32
C PHE A 40 -8.60 -12.21 17.24
N SER A 41 -7.85 -13.12 16.62
CA SER A 41 -8.24 -14.53 16.50
C SER A 41 -7.59 -15.39 17.58
N ASP A 42 -8.27 -16.47 17.98
CA ASP A 42 -7.72 -17.44 18.92
C ASP A 42 -6.60 -18.29 18.30
N LYS A 43 -6.66 -18.49 16.97
CA LYS A 43 -5.74 -19.34 16.21
C LYS A 43 -5.06 -18.56 15.08
N PRO A 44 -3.81 -18.93 14.71
CA PRO A 44 -3.12 -18.33 13.58
C PRO A 44 -3.72 -18.80 12.25
N VAL A 45 -3.45 -18.07 11.16
CA VAL A 45 -4.08 -18.29 9.84
C VAL A 45 -3.81 -19.69 9.26
N GLN A 46 -2.66 -20.28 9.61
CA GLN A 46 -2.25 -21.63 9.22
C GLN A 46 -3.19 -22.70 9.77
N GLU A 47 -3.74 -22.50 10.98
CA GLU A 47 -4.67 -23.43 11.64
C GLU A 47 -6.13 -23.18 11.25
N ARG A 48 -6.41 -22.12 10.47
CA ARG A 48 -7.76 -21.65 10.13
C ARG A 48 -8.16 -21.96 8.69
N GLY A 49 -7.31 -22.65 7.93
CA GLY A 49 -7.56 -22.95 6.52
C GLY A 49 -7.57 -21.71 5.62
N LEU A 50 -6.85 -20.64 6.01
CA LEU A 50 -6.78 -19.39 5.25
C LEU A 50 -5.59 -19.32 4.28
N VAL A 51 -4.62 -20.23 4.42
CA VAL A 51 -3.48 -20.35 3.50
C VAL A 51 -3.90 -21.27 2.35
N VAL A 52 -4.52 -20.69 1.33
CA VAL A 52 -5.13 -21.41 0.20
C VAL A 52 -4.65 -20.84 -1.14
N THR A 53 -4.70 -21.66 -2.19
CA THR A 53 -4.38 -21.24 -3.57
C THR A 53 -5.53 -20.50 -4.25
N ASP A 54 -6.77 -20.88 -3.96
CA ASP A 54 -7.99 -20.21 -4.45
C ASP A 54 -8.39 -19.06 -3.51
N LEU A 55 -7.79 -17.88 -3.72
CA LEU A 55 -7.93 -16.72 -2.85
C LEU A 55 -9.05 -15.77 -3.31
N LYS A 56 -9.89 -15.32 -2.37
CA LYS A 56 -10.95 -14.32 -2.61
C LYS A 56 -10.63 -12.99 -1.94
N ALA A 57 -10.84 -11.89 -2.66
CA ALA A 57 -10.57 -10.54 -2.15
C ALA A 57 -11.38 -10.24 -0.87
N GLU A 58 -12.63 -10.69 -0.82
CA GLU A 58 -13.50 -10.55 0.35
C GLU A 58 -12.92 -11.24 1.59
N SER A 59 -12.28 -12.41 1.41
CA SER A 59 -11.67 -13.14 2.51
C SER A 59 -10.42 -12.43 3.04
N VAL A 60 -9.62 -11.81 2.16
CA VAL A 60 -8.45 -11.04 2.57
C VAL A 60 -8.89 -9.81 3.36
N VAL A 61 -9.84 -9.04 2.83
CA VAL A 61 -10.34 -7.84 3.49
C VAL A 61 -11.08 -8.17 4.79
N LEU A 62 -11.73 -9.33 4.89
CA LEU A 62 -12.36 -9.76 6.13
C LEU A 62 -11.35 -10.09 7.24
N GLU A 63 -10.21 -10.70 6.88
CA GLU A 63 -9.35 -11.38 7.86
C GLU A 63 -8.00 -10.68 8.13
N HIS A 64 -7.56 -9.73 7.29
CA HIS A 64 -6.18 -9.23 7.34
C HIS A 64 -5.76 -8.58 8.66
N ARG A 65 -6.69 -7.99 9.44
CA ARG A 65 -6.39 -7.43 10.76
C ARG A 65 -6.52 -8.43 11.91
N SER A 66 -7.17 -9.58 11.69
CA SER A 66 -7.50 -10.56 12.72
C SER A 66 -6.36 -11.56 12.96
N TYR A 67 -5.21 -11.06 13.41
CA TYR A 67 -4.07 -11.90 13.80
C TYR A 67 -4.29 -12.61 15.15
N CYS A 68 -3.48 -13.64 15.43
CA CYS A 68 -3.51 -14.35 16.71
C CYS A 68 -2.64 -13.63 17.74
N SER A 69 -3.26 -12.82 18.59
CA SER A 69 -2.55 -12.05 19.62
C SER A 69 -1.89 -12.96 20.67
N ALA A 70 -2.58 -14.04 21.07
CA ALA A 70 -2.04 -15.02 22.04
C ALA A 70 -0.72 -15.65 21.59
N LYS A 71 -0.52 -15.84 20.28
CA LYS A 71 0.71 -16.39 19.68
C LYS A 71 1.55 -15.33 18.96
N ALA A 72 1.36 -14.04 19.27
CA ALA A 72 2.10 -12.95 18.60
C ALA A 72 3.61 -13.01 18.88
N ARG A 73 4.02 -13.61 20.00
CA ARG A 73 5.45 -13.77 20.36
C ARG A 73 6.08 -15.07 19.88
N ASP A 74 5.27 -16.03 19.43
CA ASP A 74 5.77 -17.37 19.07
C ASP A 74 6.38 -17.38 17.67
N ARG A 75 7.60 -17.92 17.56
CA ARG A 75 8.27 -18.12 16.27
C ARG A 75 7.78 -19.40 15.61
N HIS A 76 7.31 -19.28 14.37
CA HIS A 76 6.87 -20.41 13.54
C HIS A 76 7.83 -20.65 12.35
N PHE A 77 8.95 -19.93 12.31
CA PHE A 77 10.01 -20.06 11.33
C PHE A 77 11.34 -20.16 12.07
N ALA A 78 12.11 -21.20 11.76
CA ALA A 78 13.34 -21.55 12.49
C ALA A 78 14.56 -20.72 12.06
N GLY A 79 14.60 -20.26 10.79
CA GLY A 79 15.70 -19.47 10.27
C GLY A 79 15.70 -18.02 10.75
N ASP A 80 16.74 -17.30 10.40
CA ASP A 80 16.86 -15.87 10.68
C ASP A 80 15.86 -15.05 9.86
N VAL A 81 15.30 -14.02 10.50
CA VAL A 81 14.29 -13.12 9.92
C VAL A 81 14.70 -11.68 10.20
N LEU A 82 15.09 -10.98 9.12
CA LEU A 82 15.36 -9.56 9.12
C LEU A 82 14.10 -8.76 8.74
N GLY A 83 13.72 -7.80 9.57
CA GLY A 83 12.64 -6.85 9.27
C GLY A 83 13.20 -5.45 8.96
N TYR A 84 12.76 -4.84 7.86
CA TYR A 84 13.05 -3.43 7.57
C TYR A 84 11.96 -2.52 8.13
N VAL A 85 12.35 -1.39 8.72
CA VAL A 85 11.43 -0.35 9.21
C VAL A 85 11.79 0.98 8.58
N THR A 86 10.80 1.72 8.07
CA THR A 86 11.04 2.96 7.32
C THR A 86 10.32 4.16 7.96
N PRO A 87 10.92 5.36 7.97
CA PRO A 87 10.28 6.55 8.53
C PRO A 87 8.96 6.94 7.85
N TRP A 88 8.85 6.75 6.53
CA TRP A 88 7.65 7.13 5.76
C TRP A 88 6.47 6.15 5.91
N ASN A 89 6.67 5.03 6.61
CA ASN A 89 5.59 4.11 6.96
C ASN A 89 5.69 3.77 8.45
N SER A 90 5.22 4.70 9.27
CA SER A 90 5.28 4.63 10.73
C SER A 90 4.64 3.37 11.32
N HIS A 91 3.69 2.75 10.61
CA HIS A 91 3.08 1.50 11.04
C HIS A 91 4.11 0.36 11.22
N GLY A 92 5.25 0.42 10.52
CA GLY A 92 6.35 -0.52 10.73
C GLY A 92 6.87 -0.54 12.17
N TYR A 93 6.90 0.62 12.84
CA TYR A 93 7.33 0.72 14.23
C TYR A 93 6.34 0.00 15.16
N ASP A 94 5.04 0.19 14.95
CA ASP A 94 3.99 -0.52 15.71
C ASP A 94 4.08 -2.04 15.51
N VAL A 95 4.27 -2.47 14.26
CA VAL A 95 4.45 -3.90 13.91
C VAL A 95 5.64 -4.50 14.64
N THR A 96 6.78 -3.79 14.72
CA THR A 96 7.94 -4.29 15.48
C THR A 96 7.72 -4.37 16.98
N LYS A 97 6.90 -3.48 17.57
CA LYS A 97 6.52 -3.57 18.99
C LYS A 97 5.65 -4.79 19.27
N VAL A 98 4.70 -5.09 18.40
CA VAL A 98 3.76 -6.21 18.57
C VAL A 98 4.40 -7.57 18.26
N PHE A 99 5.16 -7.64 17.16
CA PHE A 99 5.69 -8.90 16.62
C PHE A 99 7.20 -9.03 16.71
N GLY A 100 7.89 -8.16 17.46
CA GLY A 100 9.36 -8.11 17.53
C GLY A 100 10.01 -9.45 17.87
N SER A 101 9.41 -10.26 18.76
CA SER A 101 9.90 -11.60 19.10
C SER A 101 9.91 -12.59 17.92
N LYS A 102 9.24 -12.28 16.81
CA LYS A 102 9.26 -13.08 15.59
C LYS A 102 10.49 -12.81 14.71
N PHE A 103 11.14 -11.66 14.88
CA PHE A 103 12.32 -11.25 14.14
C PHE A 103 13.59 -11.59 14.90
N THR A 104 14.66 -11.93 14.17
CA THR A 104 16.00 -12.05 14.75
C THR A 104 16.73 -10.72 14.71
N GLN A 105 16.46 -9.89 13.70
CA GLN A 105 17.01 -8.55 13.55
C GLN A 105 15.98 -7.58 12.99
N ILE A 106 16.07 -6.31 13.39
CA ILE A 106 15.36 -5.18 12.78
C ILE A 106 16.39 -4.21 12.23
N SER A 107 16.23 -3.81 10.97
CA SER A 107 17.08 -2.82 10.29
C SER A 107 16.24 -1.59 9.93
N PRO A 108 16.34 -0.51 10.73
CA PRO A 108 15.69 0.74 10.38
C PRO A 108 16.42 1.47 9.25
N VAL A 109 15.66 1.99 8.28
CA VAL A 109 16.17 2.63 7.07
C VAL A 109 16.31 4.14 7.29
N TRP A 110 17.30 4.51 8.12
CA TRP A 110 17.55 5.91 8.50
C TRP A 110 18.85 6.48 7.94
N LEU A 111 19.89 5.67 7.90
CA LEU A 111 21.25 6.17 7.77
C LEU A 111 21.73 6.16 6.33
N GLN A 112 22.58 7.13 5.98
CA GLN A 112 23.35 7.13 4.74
C GLN A 112 24.81 7.40 5.03
N LEU A 113 25.71 6.74 4.30
CA LEU A 113 27.14 7.05 4.33
C LEU A 113 27.47 7.99 3.16
N LYS A 114 27.89 9.22 3.45
CA LYS A 114 28.26 10.24 2.45
C LYS A 114 29.75 10.50 2.49
N ARG A 115 30.41 10.45 1.33
CA ARG A 115 31.80 10.88 1.19
C ARG A 115 31.85 12.40 1.04
N ARG A 116 32.64 13.08 1.89
CA ARG A 116 32.82 14.54 1.87
C ARG A 116 34.17 14.98 1.30
N GLY A 117 35.12 14.06 1.16
CA GLY A 117 36.41 14.30 0.52
C GLY A 117 37.29 13.06 0.49
N ARG A 118 38.61 13.24 0.29
CA ARG A 118 39.57 12.14 0.40
C ARG A 118 39.60 11.65 1.85
N GLU A 119 39.30 10.36 2.05
CA GLU A 119 39.28 9.72 3.38
C GLU A 119 38.34 10.40 4.41
N MET A 120 37.37 11.19 3.94
CA MET A 120 36.36 11.84 4.80
C MET A 120 34.98 11.28 4.46
N PHE A 121 34.39 10.59 5.44
CA PHE A 121 33.05 10.02 5.36
C PHE A 121 32.20 10.51 6.54
N GLU A 122 30.92 10.72 6.27
CA GLU A 122 29.93 11.20 7.24
C GLU A 122 28.72 10.27 7.21
N VAL A 123 28.23 9.89 8.38
CA VAL A 123 26.93 9.21 8.52
C VAL A 123 25.85 10.28 8.70
N THR A 124 24.90 10.34 7.77
CA THR A 124 23.74 11.24 7.82
C THR A 124 22.45 10.48 8.15
N GLY A 125 21.38 11.22 8.44
CA GLY A 125 20.06 10.63 8.76
C GLY A 125 19.87 10.31 10.25
N LEU A 126 20.80 10.74 11.11
CA LEU A 126 20.72 10.52 12.57
C LEU A 126 19.50 11.19 13.24
N HIS A 127 18.88 12.17 12.60
CA HIS A 127 17.65 12.80 13.11
C HIS A 127 16.41 11.92 12.98
N ASP A 128 16.44 10.87 12.16
CA ASP A 128 15.36 9.88 12.03
C ASP A 128 15.46 8.76 13.06
N VAL A 129 16.54 8.73 13.87
CA VAL A 129 16.76 7.72 14.90
C VAL A 129 15.85 7.98 16.10
N ASP A 130 14.95 7.04 16.36
CA ASP A 130 14.10 7.02 17.55
C ASP A 130 14.74 6.14 18.64
N GLN A 131 14.96 6.70 19.83
CA GLN A 131 15.62 6.03 20.95
C GLN A 131 14.64 5.39 21.96
N GLY A 132 13.31 5.53 21.77
CA GLY A 132 12.31 4.89 22.62
C GLY A 132 11.13 5.77 23.02
#